data_AF-A0A3D1ZJC7-F1
#
_entry.id   AF-A0A3D1ZJC7-F1
#
_cell.length_a   1.000
_cell.length_b   1.000
_cell.length_c   1.000
_cell.angle_alpha   90.00
_cell.angle_beta   90.00
_cell.angle_gamma   90.00
#
_symmetry.space_group_name_H-M   'P 1'
#
loop_
_entity.id
_entity.type
_entity.pdbx_description
1 polymer ?
#
loop_
_entity_poly.entity_id
_entity_poly.type
_entity_poly.pdbx_seq_one_letter_code
_entity_poly.pdbx_strand_id
1 'polypeptide(L)'
;MANDMIVMVGTVGQGVMRSVDSGETWRRVGIGQGIYSDALVRVLTNHRSQPNTIFAGADRGLLRSDDAGETWQSVDSPLSDYCVWALAIDPVDPNIMFAGTGTPDPATIFRS
;
A
#
# COMPACT_ATOMS: atom_id res chain seq x y z
N MET A 1 26.69 -4.09 14.36
CA MET A 1 26.28 -3.49 13.08
C MET A 1 24.77 -3.33 13.18
N ALA A 2 24.25 -2.11 13.08
CA ALA A 2 22.80 -1.90 13.10
C ALA A 2 22.22 -2.57 11.86
N ASN A 3 21.15 -3.34 12.01
CA ASN A 3 20.40 -3.81 10.85
C ASN A 3 19.62 -2.62 10.32
N ASP A 4 20.04 -2.08 9.18
CA ASP A 4 19.29 -1.01 8.52
C ASP A 4 17.93 -1.54 8.08
N MET A 5 16.86 -0.90 8.57
CA MET A 5 15.48 -1.28 8.31
C MET A 5 14.89 -0.36 7.24
N ILE A 6 14.22 -0.95 6.26
CA ILE A 6 13.36 -0.19 5.34
C ILE A 6 12.05 0.12 6.06
N VAL A 7 11.69 1.40 6.12
CA VAL A 7 10.43 1.86 6.71
C VAL A 7 9.60 2.55 5.64
N MET A 8 8.29 2.27 5.61
CA MET A 8 7.36 2.98 4.74
C MET A 8 6.19 3.53 5.55
N VAL A 9 5.74 4.72 5.16
CA VAL A 9 4.60 5.40 5.76
C VAL A 9 3.65 5.85 4.66
N GLY A 10 2.39 5.45 4.80
CA GLY A 10 1.29 5.99 4.02
C GLY A 10 0.89 7.35 4.57
N THR A 11 0.70 8.32 3.69
CA THR A 11 0.32 9.69 4.06
C THR A 11 -0.94 10.11 3.33
N VAL A 12 -1.73 10.93 4.01
CA VAL A 12 -2.89 11.60 3.41
C VAL A 12 -2.39 12.83 2.66
N GLY A 13 -2.44 12.78 1.32
CA GLY A 13 -2.13 13.90 0.44
C GLY A 13 -0.71 13.89 -0.12
N GLN A 14 0.16 12.96 0.29
CA GLN A 14 1.54 12.83 -0.21
C GLN A 14 1.92 11.39 -0.62
N GLY A 15 0.97 10.45 -0.69
CA GLY A 15 1.25 9.08 -1.10
C GLY A 15 2.14 8.31 -0.10
N VAL A 16 3.19 7.63 -0.60
CA VAL A 16 4.10 6.83 0.21
C VAL A 16 5.43 7.54 0.44
N MET A 17 5.85 7.58 1.71
CA MET A 17 7.20 7.96 2.13
C MET A 17 7.99 6.70 2.45
N ARG A 18 9.25 6.61 2.01
CA ARG A 18 10.15 5.48 2.23
C ARG A 18 11.48 5.96 2.82
N SER A 19 11.96 5.24 3.81
CA SER A 19 13.29 5.35 4.39
C SER A 19 14.05 4.04 4.20
N VAL A 20 15.36 4.12 3.98
CA VAL A 20 16.28 2.98 3.86
C VAL A 20 17.33 2.95 4.98
N ASP A 21 17.26 3.91 5.88
CA ASP A 21 18.19 4.18 6.97
C ASP A 21 17.44 4.22 8.31
N SER A 22 16.53 3.26 8.49
CA SER A 22 15.78 3.07 9.74
C SER A 22 14.97 4.29 10.21
N GLY A 23 14.57 5.17 9.29
CA GLY A 23 13.79 6.36 9.54
C GLY A 23 14.58 7.65 9.69
N GLU A 24 15.90 7.65 9.45
CA GLU A 24 16.73 8.86 9.52
C GLU A 24 16.44 9.84 8.37
N THR A 25 16.31 9.34 7.14
CA THR A 25 15.93 10.13 5.97
C THR A 25 14.76 9.51 5.22
N TRP A 26 13.96 10.38 4.59
CA TRP A 26 12.72 10.00 3.94
C TRP A 26 12.65 10.57 2.54
N ARG A 27 12.21 9.73 1.60
CA ARG A 27 11.88 10.15 0.23
C ARG A 27 10.46 9.76 -0.11
N ARG A 28 9.80 10.61 -0.89
CA ARG A 28 8.53 10.30 -1.52
C ARG A 28 8.77 9.34 -2.70
N VAL A 29 7.98 8.28 -2.83
CA VAL A 29 8.16 7.23 -3.86
C VAL A 29 6.88 6.99 -4.67
N GLY A 30 7.04 6.38 -5.85
CA GLY A 30 5.94 5.95 -6.72
C GLY A 30 5.19 7.06 -7.47
N ILE A 31 5.60 8.33 -7.37
CA ILE A 31 4.90 9.43 -8.04
C ILE A 31 5.04 9.31 -9.56
N GLY A 32 3.89 9.26 -10.25
CA GLY A 32 3.82 8.98 -11.68
C GLY A 32 3.90 7.49 -12.03
N GLN A 33 3.95 6.61 -11.02
CA GLN A 33 4.01 5.15 -11.13
C GLN A 33 2.87 4.56 -10.27
N GLY A 34 1.63 4.68 -10.75
CA GLY A 34 0.43 4.28 -10.00
C GLY A 34 0.04 5.22 -8.85
N ILE A 35 1.01 5.83 -8.16
CA ILE A 35 0.76 6.85 -7.12
C ILE A 35 0.78 8.24 -7.74
N TYR A 36 -0.28 9.02 -7.48
CA TYR A 36 -0.39 10.42 -7.91
C TYR A 36 0.08 11.39 -6.83
N SER A 37 0.27 12.66 -7.24
CA SER A 37 0.88 13.71 -6.42
C SER A 37 0.12 14.11 -5.16
N ASP A 38 -1.15 13.74 -5.06
CA ASP A 38 -2.07 14.04 -3.96
C ASP A 38 -2.73 12.78 -3.38
N ALA A 39 -2.15 11.60 -3.64
CA ALA A 39 -2.68 10.32 -3.16
C ALA A 39 -2.82 10.25 -1.64
N LEU A 40 -3.93 9.65 -1.19
CA LEU A 40 -4.26 9.38 0.19
C LEU A 40 -4.01 7.90 0.48
N VAL A 41 -2.82 7.55 0.95
CA VAL A 41 -2.50 6.17 1.30
C VAL A 41 -2.85 5.93 2.76
N ARG A 42 -3.78 5.01 3.01
CA ARG A 42 -4.38 4.77 4.33
C ARG A 42 -3.85 3.52 5.02
N VAL A 43 -3.45 2.52 4.24
CA VAL A 43 -2.97 1.25 4.75
C VAL A 43 -1.83 0.74 3.87
N LEU A 44 -0.82 0.15 4.50
CA LEU A 44 0.27 -0.58 3.87
C LEU A 44 0.36 -1.95 4.53
N THR A 45 0.52 -3.01 3.73
CA THR A 45 0.74 -4.37 4.24
C THR A 45 1.69 -5.13 3.34
N ASN A 46 2.53 -5.96 3.93
CA ASN A 46 3.49 -6.78 3.17
C ASN A 46 2.92 -8.18 2.96
N HIS A 47 3.22 -8.77 1.81
CA HIS A 47 2.91 -10.16 1.56
C HIS A 47 3.72 -11.07 2.49
N ARG A 48 3.05 -12.04 3.12
CA ARG A 48 3.63 -12.87 4.19
C ARG A 48 4.83 -13.70 3.75
N SER A 49 4.80 -14.29 2.56
CA SER A 49 5.91 -15.09 2.02
C SER A 49 6.82 -14.33 1.05
N GLN A 50 6.47 -13.09 0.70
CA GLN A 50 7.20 -12.26 -0.26
C GLN A 50 7.32 -10.85 0.31
N PRO A 51 8.18 -10.62 1.31
CA PRO A 51 8.17 -9.37 2.10
C PRO A 51 8.48 -8.11 1.28
N ASN A 52 9.05 -8.25 0.08
CA ASN A 52 9.27 -7.15 -0.88
C ASN A 52 8.00 -6.79 -1.66
N THR A 53 7.00 -7.68 -1.69
CA THR A 53 5.69 -7.38 -2.25
C THR A 53 4.86 -6.66 -1.20
N ILE A 54 4.48 -5.43 -1.51
CA ILE A 54 3.72 -4.56 -0.60
C ILE A 54 2.45 -4.13 -1.30
N PHE A 55 1.35 -4.18 -0.58
CA PHE A 55 0.07 -3.64 -1.01
C PHE A 55 -0.23 -2.36 -0.24
N ALA A 56 -0.79 -1.37 -0.94
CA ALA A 56 -1.33 -0.18 -0.32
C ALA A 56 -2.81 -0.02 -0.66
N GLY A 57 -3.60 0.39 0.32
CA GLY A 57 -4.95 0.90 0.10
C GLY A 57 -4.91 2.41 -0.01
N ALA A 58 -5.45 2.94 -1.11
CA ALA A 58 -5.51 4.36 -1.39
C ALA A 58 -6.94 4.80 -1.71
N ASP A 59 -7.12 6.09 -1.97
CA ASP A 59 -8.39 6.73 -2.35
C ASP A 59 -8.84 6.41 -3.79
N ARG A 60 -8.02 5.70 -4.58
CA ARG A 60 -8.37 5.17 -5.91
C ARG A 60 -8.02 3.69 -6.04
N GLY A 61 -8.39 2.92 -5.03
CA GLY A 61 -8.24 1.47 -5.01
C GLY A 61 -6.91 0.98 -4.45
N LEU A 62 -6.43 -0.12 -5.02
CA LEU A 62 -5.25 -0.84 -4.56
C LEU A 62 -4.01 -0.47 -5.37
N LEU A 63 -2.88 -0.38 -4.67
CA LEU A 63 -1.55 -0.24 -5.25
C LEU A 63 -0.71 -1.43 -4.83
N ARG A 64 0.24 -1.82 -5.68
CA ARG A 64 1.21 -2.87 -5.41
C ARG A 64 2.62 -2.41 -5.76
N SER A 65 3.56 -2.80 -4.93
CA SER A 65 5.00 -2.80 -5.22
C SER A 65 5.50 -4.23 -5.13
N ASP A 66 6.47 -4.59 -5.98
CA ASP A 66 7.14 -5.91 -5.96
C ASP A 66 8.63 -5.81 -5.60
N ASP A 67 9.09 -4.61 -5.25
CA ASP A 67 10.51 -4.27 -5.07
C ASP A 67 10.77 -3.47 -3.78
N ALA A 68 10.06 -3.83 -2.71
CA ALA A 68 10.18 -3.19 -1.39
C ALA A 68 9.87 -1.68 -1.40
N GLY A 69 8.88 -1.28 -2.21
CA GLY A 69 8.32 0.08 -2.28
C GLY A 69 9.14 1.05 -3.12
N GLU A 70 10.05 0.57 -3.97
CA GLU A 70 10.81 1.44 -4.88
C GLU A 70 9.96 1.90 -6.06
N THR A 71 9.22 0.97 -6.68
CA THR A 71 8.26 1.23 -7.74
C THR A 71 6.87 0.74 -7.36
N TRP A 72 5.85 1.36 -7.94
CA TRP A 72 4.45 1.11 -7.63
C TRP A 72 3.62 1.01 -8.91
N GLN A 73 2.52 0.26 -8.81
CA GLN A 73 1.53 0.12 -9.88
C GLN A 73 0.13 0.00 -9.28
N SER A 74 -0.86 0.54 -9.99
CA SER A 74 -2.27 0.32 -9.65
C SER A 74 -2.66 -1.14 -9.92
N VAL A 75 -3.46 -1.72 -9.03
CA VAL A 75 -4.01 -3.06 -9.20
C VAL A 75 -5.42 -2.92 -9.78
N ASP A 76 -5.60 -3.43 -11.00
CA ASP A 76 -6.92 -3.49 -11.62
C ASP A 76 -7.81 -4.46 -10.85
N SER A 77 -8.95 -3.98 -10.36
CA SER A 77 -9.87 -4.74 -9.51
C SER A 77 -11.24 -4.07 -9.43
N PRO A 78 -12.27 -4.74 -8.88
CA PRO A 78 -13.55 -4.11 -8.57
C PRO A 78 -13.47 -2.94 -7.57
N LEU A 79 -12.31 -2.75 -6.93
CA LEU A 79 -12.01 -1.65 -6.01
C LEU A 79 -11.42 -0.43 -6.73
N SER A 80 -11.22 -0.48 -8.05
CA SER A 80 -10.87 0.70 -8.83
C SER A 80 -11.89 1.81 -8.54
N ASP A 81 -11.40 2.99 -8.15
CA ASP A 81 -12.17 4.15 -7.69
C ASP A 81 -12.77 4.09 -6.28
N TYR A 82 -12.59 3.00 -5.53
CA TYR A 82 -12.97 2.94 -4.11
C TYR A 82 -11.84 3.41 -3.19
N CYS A 83 -12.20 4.09 -2.11
CA CYS A 83 -11.31 4.36 -0.99
C CYS A 83 -11.08 3.09 -0.16
N VAL A 84 -9.91 2.48 -0.30
CA VAL A 84 -9.50 1.32 0.49
C VAL A 84 -8.84 1.79 1.78
N TRP A 85 -9.45 1.44 2.91
CA TRP A 85 -9.01 1.88 4.24
C TRP A 85 -8.26 0.80 5.01
N ALA A 86 -8.58 -0.46 4.76
CA ALA A 86 -8.01 -1.59 5.49
C ALA A 86 -7.71 -2.74 4.54
N LEU A 87 -6.61 -3.44 4.83
CA LEU A 87 -6.18 -4.64 4.15
C LEU A 87 -5.83 -5.70 5.19
N ALA A 88 -6.25 -6.94 4.95
CA ALA A 88 -5.83 -8.11 5.73
C ALA A 88 -5.50 -9.25 4.78
N ILE A 89 -4.35 -9.89 4.98
CA ILE A 89 -3.94 -11.07 4.21
C ILE A 89 -4.21 -12.30 5.07
N ASP A 90 -4.81 -13.33 4.48
CA ASP A 90 -5.10 -14.58 5.17
C ASP A 90 -3.79 -15.19 5.72
N PRO A 91 -3.75 -15.55 7.02
CA PRO A 91 -2.52 -16.01 7.65
C PRO A 91 -2.07 -17.41 7.19
N VAL A 92 -2.96 -18.19 6.57
CA VAL A 92 -2.77 -19.56 6.08
C VAL A 92 -2.53 -19.57 4.57
N ASP A 93 -3.35 -18.87 3.79
CA ASP A 93 -3.20 -18.75 2.33
C ASP A 93 -2.91 -17.30 1.92
N PRO A 94 -1.64 -16.90 1.71
CA PRO A 94 -1.28 -15.52 1.46
C PRO A 94 -1.78 -14.97 0.11
N ASN A 95 -2.38 -15.82 -0.74
CA ASN A 95 -3.04 -15.38 -1.98
C ASN A 95 -4.46 -14.84 -1.74
N ILE A 96 -5.00 -15.01 -0.53
CA ILE A 96 -6.30 -14.46 -0.14
C ILE A 96 -6.07 -13.15 0.61
N MET A 97 -6.65 -12.08 0.08
CA MET A 97 -6.67 -10.77 0.73
C MET A 97 -8.09 -10.26 0.88
N PHE A 98 -8.35 -9.61 2.01
CA PHE A 98 -9.57 -8.88 2.30
C PHE A 98 -9.28 -7.38 2.25
N ALA A 99 -10.19 -6.62 1.64
CA ALA A 99 -10.13 -5.17 1.58
C ALA A 99 -11.41 -4.56 2.16
N GLY A 100 -11.24 -3.59 3.06
CA GLY A 100 -12.34 -2.79 3.60
C GLY A 100 -12.34 -1.40 2.96
N THR A 101 -13.50 -1.00 2.42
CA THR A 101 -13.70 0.35 1.87
C THR A 101 -14.31 1.29 2.91
N GLY A 102 -14.17 2.60 2.69
CA GLY A 102 -14.77 3.62 3.56
C GLY A 102 -15.07 4.91 2.81
N THR A 103 -15.60 5.90 3.52
CA THR A 103 -16.06 7.19 2.97
C THR A 103 -15.04 7.81 2.00
N PRO A 104 -15.49 8.35 0.84
CA PRO A 104 -16.88 8.61 0.44
C PRO A 104 -17.69 7.40 -0.03
N ASP A 105 -17.05 6.25 -0.21
CA ASP A 105 -17.70 5.04 -0.69
C ASP A 105 -18.44 4.28 0.42
N PRO A 106 -19.41 3.41 0.07
CA PRO A 106 -20.02 2.51 1.03
C PRO A 106 -18.98 1.64 1.74
N ALA A 107 -19.13 1.48 3.06
CA ALA A 107 -18.32 0.55 3.83
C ALA A 107 -18.67 -0.89 3.44
N THR A 108 -17.78 -1.53 2.69
CA THR A 108 -17.95 -2.87 2.14
C THR A 108 -16.67 -3.68 2.33
N ILE A 109 -16.80 -5.00 2.47
CA ILE A 109 -15.66 -5.91 2.52
C ILE A 109 -15.60 -6.67 1.19
N PHE A 110 -14.42 -6.67 0.58
CA PHE A 110 -14.09 -7.42 -0.61
C PHE A 110 -13.11 -8.54 -0.28
N ARG A 111 -13.16 -9.63 -1.04
CA ARG A 111 -12.22 -10.74 -0.99
C ARG A 111 -11.69 -10.99 -2.39
N SER A 112 -10.38 -11.24 -2.52
CA SER A 112 -9.75 -11.63 -3.79
C SER A 112 -10.14 -13.03 -4.27
#